data_AF-A0A4V1UT77-F1
#
_entry.id   AF-A0A4V1UT77-F1
#
_cell.length_a   1.000
_cell.length_b   1.000
_cell.length_c   1.000
_cell.angle_alpha   90.00
_cell.angle_beta   90.00
_cell.angle_gamma   90.00
#
_symmetry.space_group_name_H-M   'P 1'
#
loop_
_entity.id
_entity.type
_entity.pdbx_description
1 polymer ?
#
loop_
_entity_poly.entity_id
_entity_poly.type
_entity_poly.pdbx_seq_one_letter_code
_entity_poly.pdbx_strand_id
1 'polypeptide(L)'
;MPAIRAFCAGFTLLFAFFASCASRSGKSFVPAMQGYNDKLHEVHILNKDLLEVSGIVHLGGLRFAAINDEDGELFFTNLENDSTVKYRFKGKGDYEDLAKVGDTYYILESSGDIIELDQSFTGHETYKFNKKNT
;
A
#
# COMPACT_ATOMS: atom_id res chain seq x y z
N MET A 1 -7.48 33.62 -62.34
CA MET A 1 -8.58 33.13 -61.48
C MET A 1 -8.14 31.78 -60.90
N PRO A 2 -7.75 31.71 -59.62
CA PRO A 2 -7.18 30.51 -59.02
C PRO A 2 -8.23 29.76 -58.18
N ALA A 3 -8.09 28.44 -58.09
CA ALA A 3 -8.48 27.69 -56.90
C ALA A 3 -7.72 26.36 -56.88
N ILE A 4 -6.48 26.44 -56.43
CA ILE A 4 -5.73 25.33 -55.84
C ILE A 4 -6.58 24.83 -54.67
N ARG A 5 -7.12 23.61 -54.76
CA ARG A 5 -7.77 22.99 -53.60
C ARG A 5 -6.71 22.27 -52.78
N ALA A 6 -6.68 22.67 -51.52
CA ALA A 6 -5.65 22.37 -50.56
C ALA A 6 -5.68 20.91 -50.12
N PHE A 7 -4.48 20.34 -50.05
CA PHE A 7 -3.95 19.62 -48.89
C PHE A 7 -4.98 18.92 -47.98
N CYS A 8 -5.28 17.66 -48.28
CA CYS A 8 -5.92 16.74 -47.34
C CYS A 8 -4.87 15.75 -46.81
N ALA A 9 -3.77 16.28 -46.27
CA ALA A 9 -2.76 15.51 -45.54
C ALA A 9 -2.84 15.82 -44.04
N GLY A 10 -4.05 15.82 -43.50
CA GLY A 10 -4.32 16.25 -42.12
C GLY A 10 -5.29 15.36 -41.35
N PHE A 11 -5.57 14.14 -41.83
CA PHE A 11 -6.54 13.24 -41.16
C PHE A 11 -5.97 11.88 -40.74
N THR A 12 -4.67 11.65 -40.91
CA THR A 12 -4.03 10.35 -40.63
C THR A 12 -2.98 10.42 -39.52
N LEU A 13 -3.03 11.44 -38.65
CA LEU A 13 -2.11 11.59 -37.51
C LEU A 13 -2.80 11.72 -36.13
N LEU A 14 -4.13 11.53 -36.07
CA LEU A 14 -4.92 11.65 -34.83
C LEU A 14 -5.48 10.32 -34.29
N PHE A 15 -5.06 9.17 -34.86
CA PHE A 15 -5.51 7.84 -34.40
C PHE A 15 -4.43 7.04 -33.66
N ALA A 16 -3.21 7.57 -33.54
CA ALA A 16 -2.09 6.87 -32.88
C ALA A 16 -1.90 7.20 -31.39
N PHE A 17 -2.77 8.03 -30.79
CA PHE A 17 -2.66 8.42 -29.38
C PHE A 17 -3.52 7.59 -28.40
N PHE A 18 -4.37 6.69 -28.89
CA PHE A 18 -5.25 5.87 -28.02
C PHE A 18 -4.78 4.41 -27.85
N ALA A 19 -3.64 4.02 -28.42
CA ALA A 19 -3.14 2.65 -28.37
C ALA A 19 -2.10 2.39 -27.26
N SER A 20 -2.02 3.24 -26.22
CA SER A 20 -1.14 3.00 -25.07
C SER A 20 -1.95 2.85 -23.78
N CYS A 21 -2.75 1.79 -23.74
CA CYS A 21 -3.11 1.10 -22.50
C CYS A 21 -3.22 -0.40 -22.82
N ALA A 22 -2.18 -0.97 -23.41
CA ALA A 22 -1.96 -2.40 -23.26
C ALA A 22 -1.51 -2.60 -21.81
N SER A 23 -2.45 -3.06 -20.98
CA SER A 23 -2.28 -3.47 -19.59
C SER A 23 -0.87 -4.02 -19.35
N ARG A 24 -0.13 -3.38 -18.43
CA ARG A 24 1.04 -4.00 -17.81
C ARG A 24 0.52 -5.23 -17.08
N SER A 25 0.52 -6.37 -17.76
CA SER A 25 0.43 -7.68 -17.14
C SER A 25 1.62 -7.75 -16.19
N GLY A 26 1.40 -7.40 -14.92
CA GLY A 26 2.35 -7.53 -13.83
C GLY A 26 2.64 -9.00 -13.61
N LYS A 27 3.46 -9.59 -14.48
CA LYS A 27 4.15 -10.82 -14.16
C LYS A 27 5.23 -10.41 -13.19
N SER A 28 4.93 -10.48 -11.89
CA SER A 28 5.98 -10.49 -10.88
C SER A 28 6.81 -11.73 -11.17
N PHE A 29 7.94 -11.54 -11.84
CA PHE A 29 8.84 -12.61 -12.23
C PHE A 29 9.66 -12.98 -11.01
N VAL A 30 9.11 -13.85 -10.19
CA VAL A 30 9.85 -14.56 -9.15
C VAL A 30 9.78 -16.04 -9.53
N PRO A 31 10.90 -16.77 -9.64
CA PRO A 31 10.82 -18.23 -9.77
C PRO A 31 9.98 -18.77 -8.61
N ALA A 32 9.13 -19.76 -8.89
CA ALA A 32 8.32 -20.40 -7.85
C ALA A 32 9.22 -20.76 -6.66
N MET A 33 8.93 -20.21 -5.48
CA MET A 33 9.72 -20.46 -4.28
C MET A 33 9.74 -21.97 -4.01
N GLN A 34 10.93 -22.55 -3.86
CA GLN A 34 11.06 -23.99 -3.68
C GLN A 34 10.28 -24.44 -2.43
N GLY A 35 9.34 -25.37 -2.61
CA GLY A 35 8.46 -25.85 -1.54
C GLY A 35 7.17 -25.05 -1.33
N TYR A 36 6.98 -23.93 -2.04
CA TYR A 36 5.73 -23.18 -2.03
C TYR A 36 4.82 -23.64 -3.18
N ASN A 37 3.62 -24.13 -2.85
CA ASN A 37 2.62 -24.50 -3.85
C ASN A 37 1.76 -23.29 -4.18
N ASP A 38 2.11 -22.61 -5.27
CA ASP A 38 1.39 -21.45 -5.78
C ASP A 38 -0.07 -21.74 -6.17
N LYS A 39 -0.51 -23.00 -6.26
CA LYS A 39 -1.92 -23.33 -6.51
C LYS A 39 -2.80 -23.27 -5.26
N LEU A 40 -2.19 -23.15 -4.07
CA LEU A 40 -2.88 -23.14 -2.78
C LEU A 40 -2.91 -21.74 -2.17
N HIS A 41 -3.27 -20.72 -2.96
CA HIS A 41 -3.50 -19.37 -2.45
C HIS A 41 -4.95 -18.95 -2.68
N GLU A 42 -5.46 -18.13 -1.76
CA GLU A 42 -6.71 -17.42 -1.91
C GLU A 42 -6.38 -15.93 -2.08
N VAL A 43 -7.11 -15.25 -2.97
CA VAL A 43 -6.96 -13.81 -3.19
C VAL A 43 -8.16 -13.12 -2.58
N HIS A 44 -7.89 -12.27 -1.60
CA HIS A 44 -8.88 -11.37 -1.01
C HIS A 44 -8.66 -9.96 -1.53
N ILE A 45 -9.69 -9.34 -2.10
CA ILE A 45 -9.65 -7.95 -2.53
C ILE A 45 -10.06 -7.07 -1.36
N LEU A 46 -9.14 -6.23 -0.90
CA LEU A 46 -9.34 -5.40 0.28
C LEU A 46 -10.01 -4.06 -0.06
N ASN A 47 -10.51 -3.37 0.97
CA ASN A 47 -11.02 -2.01 0.86
C ASN A 47 -9.94 -1.06 0.32
N LYS A 48 -10.34 -0.06 -0.47
CA LYS A 48 -9.46 1.00 -0.99
C LYS A 48 -8.69 1.78 0.10
N ASP A 49 -9.19 1.81 1.34
CA ASP A 49 -8.48 2.44 2.46
C ASP A 49 -7.15 1.71 2.77
N LEU A 50 -7.00 0.45 2.35
CA LEU A 50 -5.80 -0.39 2.47
C LEU A 50 -4.97 -0.43 1.16
N LEU A 51 -5.10 0.56 0.27
CA LEU A 51 -4.38 0.58 -1.01
C LEU A 51 -2.87 0.78 -0.82
N GLU A 52 -2.46 1.56 0.17
CA GLU A 52 -1.07 1.97 0.43
C GLU A 52 -0.58 1.37 1.75
N VAL A 53 -0.62 0.04 1.86
CA VAL A 53 -0.14 -0.67 3.06
C VAL A 53 1.38 -0.82 3.02
N SER A 54 2.05 -0.40 4.09
CA SER A 54 3.49 -0.52 4.28
C SER A 54 3.89 -1.53 5.36
N GLY A 55 3.02 -1.79 6.36
CA GLY A 55 3.27 -2.76 7.43
C GLY A 55 2.05 -3.63 7.74
N ILE A 56 2.27 -4.92 8.07
CA ILE A 56 1.21 -5.90 8.37
C ILE A 56 1.62 -6.81 9.54
N VAL A 57 0.70 -7.08 10.44
CA VAL A 57 0.84 -8.08 11.53
C VAL A 57 -0.31 -9.08 11.50
N HIS A 58 0.02 -10.37 11.52
CA HIS A 58 -0.99 -11.43 11.64
C HIS A 58 -1.55 -11.51 13.07
N LEU A 59 -2.89 -11.54 13.20
CA LEU A 59 -3.60 -11.63 14.49
C LEU A 59 -4.24 -13.02 14.71
N GLY A 60 -3.85 -14.01 13.92
CA GLY A 60 -4.41 -15.36 13.93
C GLY A 60 -5.67 -15.50 13.07
N GLY A 61 -5.85 -16.69 12.49
CA GLY A 61 -6.94 -16.96 11.53
C GLY A 61 -6.79 -16.09 10.28
N LEU A 62 -7.90 -15.56 9.76
CA LEU A 62 -7.90 -14.61 8.64
C LEU A 62 -7.96 -13.15 9.11
N ARG A 63 -7.31 -12.84 10.24
CA ARG A 63 -7.28 -11.51 10.82
C ARG A 63 -5.87 -10.94 10.80
N PHE A 64 -5.76 -9.66 10.47
CA PHE A 64 -4.49 -8.95 10.49
C PHE A 64 -4.71 -7.49 10.89
N ALA A 65 -3.65 -6.89 11.42
CA ALA A 65 -3.52 -5.44 11.51
C ALA A 65 -2.62 -4.95 10.38
N ALA A 66 -2.87 -3.72 9.90
CA ALA A 66 -2.04 -3.09 8.88
C ALA A 66 -1.98 -1.58 9.11
N ILE A 67 -0.97 -0.92 8.57
CA ILE A 67 -0.87 0.54 8.55
C ILE A 67 -0.84 1.07 7.12
N ASN A 68 -1.26 2.32 6.95
CA ASN A 68 -1.05 3.06 5.71
C ASN A 68 0.32 3.75 5.72
N ASP A 69 0.93 3.85 4.54
CA ASP A 69 2.25 4.45 4.29
C ASP A 69 2.28 5.96 4.58
N GLU A 70 1.28 6.71 4.10
CA GLU A 70 1.26 8.17 4.18
C GLU A 70 0.33 8.72 5.28
N ASP A 71 -0.72 8.00 5.61
CA ASP A 71 -1.74 8.39 6.58
C ASP A 71 -1.54 7.60 7.88
N GLY A 72 -1.42 8.29 9.02
CA GLY A 72 -1.24 7.68 10.33
C GLY A 72 -2.47 6.91 10.83
N GLU A 73 -2.85 5.86 10.09
CA GLU A 73 -4.03 5.03 10.26
C GLU A 73 -3.62 3.56 10.47
N LEU A 74 -4.13 2.98 11.56
CA LEU A 74 -4.02 1.57 11.90
C LEU A 74 -5.35 0.87 11.59
N PHE A 75 -5.30 -0.19 10.82
CA PHE A 75 -6.43 -1.00 10.41
C PHE A 75 -6.42 -2.33 11.14
N PHE A 76 -7.60 -2.82 11.48
CA PHE A 76 -7.85 -4.19 11.93
C PHE A 76 -8.84 -4.82 10.96
N THR A 77 -8.39 -5.84 10.26
CA THR A 77 -9.16 -6.49 9.20
C THR A 77 -9.44 -7.94 9.56
N ASN A 78 -10.68 -8.38 9.33
CA ASN A 78 -11.09 -9.78 9.37
C ASN A 78 -11.69 -10.19 8.02
N LEU A 79 -11.01 -11.11 7.32
CA LEU A 79 -11.44 -11.56 6.00
C LEU A 79 -12.57 -12.60 6.06
N GLU A 80 -12.83 -13.23 7.21
CA GLU A 80 -13.96 -14.18 7.34
C GLU A 80 -15.31 -13.49 7.14
N ASN A 81 -15.41 -12.22 7.53
CA ASN A 81 -16.65 -11.44 7.48
C ASN A 81 -16.48 -10.10 6.74
N ASP A 82 -15.38 -9.92 6.01
CA ASP A 82 -15.03 -8.72 5.25
C ASP A 82 -15.19 -7.41 6.05
N SER A 83 -14.73 -7.43 7.31
CA SER A 83 -14.79 -6.26 8.19
C SER A 83 -13.43 -5.60 8.35
N THR A 84 -13.43 -4.26 8.39
CA THR A 84 -12.25 -3.45 8.65
C THR A 84 -12.63 -2.31 9.59
N VAL A 85 -11.89 -2.17 10.68
CA VAL A 85 -11.99 -1.02 11.60
C VAL A 85 -10.69 -0.23 11.52
N LYS A 86 -10.77 1.10 11.57
CA LYS A 86 -9.60 1.98 11.52
C LYS A 86 -9.50 2.89 12.73
N TYR A 87 -8.26 3.16 13.12
CA TYR A 87 -7.89 4.08 14.19
C TYR A 87 -6.83 5.03 13.67
N ARG A 88 -6.99 6.33 13.93
CA ARG A 88 -6.00 7.32 13.57
C ARG A 88 -5.07 7.56 14.76
N PHE A 89 -3.79 7.19 14.60
CA PHE A 89 -2.77 7.38 15.63
C PHE A 89 -1.94 8.65 15.41
N LYS A 90 -1.81 9.11 14.16
CA LYS A 90 -1.03 10.31 13.78
C LYS A 90 -1.57 10.91 12.47
N GLY A 91 -1.01 12.05 12.06
CA GLY A 91 -1.30 12.71 10.79
C GLY A 91 -0.53 12.12 9.61
N LYS A 92 -0.29 12.95 8.60
CA LYS A 92 0.54 12.61 7.45
C LYS A 92 1.98 12.30 7.87
N GLY A 93 2.57 11.28 7.25
CA GLY A 93 3.91 10.79 7.54
C GLY A 93 4.43 9.89 6.43
N ASP A 94 5.42 9.08 6.77
CA ASP A 94 6.08 8.09 5.93
C ASP A 94 6.40 6.91 6.84
N TYR A 95 5.47 5.97 6.90
CA TYR A 95 5.44 4.87 7.87
C TYR A 95 5.78 3.57 7.15
N GLU A 96 6.75 2.83 7.67
CA GLU A 96 7.45 1.80 6.90
C GLU A 96 7.19 0.37 7.39
N ASP A 97 6.80 0.21 8.66
CA ASP A 97 6.53 -1.12 9.22
C ASP A 97 5.63 -1.08 10.47
N LEU A 98 5.00 -2.21 10.78
CA LEU A 98 4.15 -2.43 11.95
C LEU A 98 4.59 -3.70 12.68
N ALA A 99 4.79 -3.60 13.99
CA ALA A 99 5.05 -4.73 14.87
C ALA A 99 4.08 -4.76 16.05
N LYS A 100 3.77 -5.97 16.55
CA LYS A 100 3.00 -6.18 17.78
C LYS A 100 3.84 -6.92 18.81
N VAL A 101 3.93 -6.40 20.02
CA VAL A 101 4.57 -7.06 21.17
C VAL A 101 3.59 -7.07 22.34
N GLY A 102 3.20 -8.25 22.81
CA GLY A 102 2.08 -8.35 23.74
C GLY A 102 0.84 -7.76 23.07
N ASP A 103 0.19 -6.78 23.72
CA ASP A 103 -0.95 -6.04 23.17
C ASP A 103 -0.60 -4.62 22.68
N THR A 104 0.69 -4.32 22.59
CA THR A 104 1.18 -3.02 22.15
C THR A 104 1.61 -3.08 20.68
N TYR A 105 1.29 -2.03 19.94
CA TYR A 105 1.66 -1.86 18.54
C TYR A 105 2.76 -0.81 18.41
N TYR A 106 3.74 -1.12 17.59
CA TYR A 106 4.90 -0.30 17.30
C TYR A 106 4.96 -0.02 15.79
N ILE A 107 5.21 1.22 15.42
CA ILE A 107 5.28 1.66 14.03
C ILE A 107 6.65 2.26 13.77
N LEU A 108 7.27 1.87 12.65
CA LEU A 108 8.51 2.46 12.17
C LEU A 108 8.19 3.64 11.25
N GLU A 109 8.77 4.81 11.51
CA GLU A 109 8.82 5.92 10.54
C GLU A 109 10.11 5.86 9.71
N SER A 110 10.10 6.42 8.50
CA SER A 110 11.27 6.44 7.60
C SER A 110 12.49 7.19 8.16
N SER A 111 12.27 8.06 9.16
CA SER A 111 13.35 8.69 9.95
C SER A 111 14.14 7.69 10.82
N GLY A 112 13.61 6.49 11.02
CA GLY A 112 14.08 5.48 11.97
C GLY A 112 13.38 5.56 13.34
N ASP A 113 12.58 6.59 13.58
CA ASP A 113 11.83 6.75 14.82
C ASP A 113 10.83 5.59 15.01
N ILE A 114 10.62 5.19 16.26
CA ILE A 114 9.61 4.19 16.63
C ILE A 114 8.47 4.88 17.36
N ILE A 115 7.24 4.68 16.88
CA ILE A 115 6.02 5.11 17.54
C ILE A 115 5.44 3.93 18.31
N GLU A 116 5.23 4.07 19.61
CA GLU A 116 4.46 3.12 20.42
C GLU A 116 3.04 3.66 20.62
N LEU A 117 2.05 2.84 20.29
CA LEU A 117 0.64 3.20 20.46
C LEU A 117 0.14 2.84 21.85
N ASP A 118 -0.68 3.73 22.41
CA ASP A 118 -1.43 3.42 23.62
C ASP A 118 -2.58 2.44 23.34
N GLN A 119 -3.24 1.98 24.40
CA GLN A 119 -4.36 1.03 24.31
C GLN A 119 -5.62 1.60 23.63
N SER A 120 -5.73 2.93 23.50
CA SER A 120 -6.85 3.59 22.82
C SER A 120 -6.58 3.81 21.33
N PHE A 121 -5.33 3.64 20.88
CA PHE A 121 -4.82 3.97 19.56
C PHE A 121 -4.97 5.44 19.16
N THR A 122 -5.19 6.33 20.13
CA THR A 122 -5.32 7.78 19.89
C THR A 122 -4.17 8.59 20.47
N GLY A 123 -3.49 8.05 21.49
CA GLY A 123 -2.21 8.55 21.98
C GLY A 123 -1.05 7.68 21.53
N HIS A 124 0.14 8.27 21.53
CA HIS A 124 1.37 7.58 21.21
C HIS A 124 2.57 8.20 21.92
N GLU A 125 3.62 7.41 22.10
CA GLU A 125 4.97 7.88 22.46
C GLU A 125 5.92 7.65 21.27
N THR A 126 6.84 8.58 21.03
CA THR A 126 7.82 8.44 19.95
C THR A 126 9.23 8.34 20.50
N TYR A 127 9.88 7.22 20.22
CA TYR A 127 11.29 6.98 20.49
C TYR A 127 12.13 7.47 19.32
N LYS A 128 12.94 8.51 19.56
CA LYS A 128 13.76 9.12 18.52
C LYS A 128 14.97 8.26 18.17
N PHE A 129 15.13 7.95 16.88
CA PHE A 129 16.34 7.33 16.40
C PHE A 129 17.49 8.32 16.43
N ASN A 130 18.57 7.95 17.11
CA ASN A 130 19.74 8.80 17.26
C ASN A 130 20.86 8.26 16.36
N LYS A 131 20.99 8.85 15.17
CA LYS A 131 22.06 8.49 14.23
C LYS A 131 23.40 8.85 14.85
N LYS A 132 24.23 7.84 15.19
CA LYS A 132 25.62 8.10 15.56
C LYS A 132 26.35 8.66 14.35
N ASN A 133 26.89 9.87 14.47
CA ASN A 133 27.82 10.42 13.47
C ASN A 133 29.03 9.50 13.41
N THR A 134 29.12 8.71 12.34
CA THR A 134 30.26 7.84 12.02
C THR A 134 31.02 8.47 10.87
#